data_AF-A0A7X4J3G9-F1
#
_entry.id   AF-A0A7X4J3G9-F1
#
_cell.length_a   1.000
_cell.length_b   1.000
_cell.length_c   1.000
_cell.angle_alpha   90.00
_cell.angle_beta   90.00
_cell.angle_gamma   90.00
#
_symmetry.space_group_name_H-M   'P 1'
#
loop_
_entity.id
_entity.type
_entity.pdbx_description
1 polymer ?
#
loop_
_entity_poly.entity_id
_entity_poly.type
_entity_poly.pdbx_seq_one_letter_code
_entity_poly.pdbx_strand_id
1 'polypeptide(L)'
;HHVKHWADGGTTKLDNLVLLCRRHHRAVHEEGFGLTLDAEGQPRFTQPNGQPLEMAPAPPSWSGAPLAPTDAKLAEDGIAIDANTSIPNWGGERLDLPYVIGVAWRPGDNPGAEETAGP
;
A
#
# COMPACT_ATOMS: atom_id res chain seq x y z
N HIS A 1 9.31 -8.68 17.08
CA HIS A 1 8.31 -8.54 18.16
C HIS A 1 8.34 -9.80 19.00
N HIS A 2 8.46 -9.68 20.32
CA HIS A 2 8.43 -10.83 21.22
C HIS A 2 6.99 -11.26 21.47
N VAL A 3 6.62 -12.50 21.12
CA VAL A 3 5.25 -13.02 21.31
C VAL A 3 4.90 -13.09 22.80
N LYS A 4 5.77 -13.74 23.60
CA LYS A 4 5.82 -13.47 25.04
C LYS A 4 6.69 -12.23 25.25
N HIS A 5 6.12 -11.15 25.77
CA HIS A 5 6.85 -9.90 26.00
C HIS A 5 8.15 -10.11 26.77
N TRP A 6 9.20 -9.40 26.36
CA TRP A 6 10.49 -9.42 27.05
C TRP A 6 10.37 -9.03 28.53
N ALA A 7 9.53 -8.03 28.84
CA ALA A 7 9.26 -7.58 30.21
C ALA A 7 8.67 -8.69 31.10
N ASP A 8 7.96 -9.65 30.50
CA ASP A 8 7.38 -10.81 31.19
C ASP A 8 8.31 -12.03 31.19
N GLY A 9 9.59 -11.84 30.85
CA GLY A 9 10.59 -12.90 30.74
C GLY A 9 10.51 -13.67 29.42
N GLY A 10 10.07 -13.03 28.34
CA GLY A 10 10.17 -13.57 26.98
C GLY A 10 11.61 -13.64 26.48
N THR A 11 12.03 -14.79 25.97
CA THR A 11 13.40 -14.98 25.47
C THR A 11 13.60 -14.35 24.09
N THR A 12 14.82 -13.89 23.78
CA THR A 12 15.19 -13.46 22.44
C THR A 12 15.67 -14.67 21.63
N LYS A 13 14.71 -15.48 21.20
CA LYS A 13 14.92 -16.69 20.38
C LYS A 13 13.91 -16.69 19.22
N LEU A 14 14.26 -17.34 18.11
CA LEU A 14 13.42 -17.35 16.90
C LEU A 14 12.01 -17.90 17.16
N ASP A 15 11.87 -18.86 18.07
CA ASP A 15 10.59 -19.45 18.50
C ASP A 15 9.69 -18.50 19.33
N ASN A 16 10.19 -17.32 19.71
CA ASN A 16 9.44 -16.29 20.43
C ASN A 16 9.39 -14.96 19.65
N LEU A 17 9.82 -14.93 18.39
CA LEU A 17 9.94 -13.70 17.61
C LEU A 17 9.12 -13.75 16.31
N VAL A 18 8.36 -12.68 16.06
CA VAL A 18 7.69 -12.41 14.78
C VAL A 18 8.16 -11.08 14.21
N LEU A 19 8.38 -11.04 12.90
CA LEU A 19 8.68 -9.80 12.18
C LEU A 19 7.39 -9.03 11.91
N LEU A 20 7.33 -7.78 12.39
CA LEU A 20 6.21 -6.88 12.16
C LEU A 20 6.74 -5.53 11.69
N CYS A 21 6.01 -4.88 10.77
CA CYS A 21 6.30 -3.49 10.43
C CYS A 21 5.94 -2.56 11.60
N ARG A 22 6.41 -1.31 11.56
CA ARG A 22 6.16 -0.32 12.63
C ARG A 22 4.68 -0.18 12.99
N ARG A 23 3.79 -0.16 12.00
CA ARG A 23 2.33 -0.03 12.21
C ARG A 23 1.78 -1.23 12.97
N HIS A 24 2.08 -2.44 12.52
CA HIS A 24 1.60 -3.65 13.17
C HIS A 24 2.24 -3.89 14.53
N HIS A 25 3.50 -3.48 14.71
CA HIS A 25 4.17 -3.50 16.01
C HIS A 25 3.43 -2.62 17.03
N ARG A 26 3.02 -1.41 16.62
CA ARG A 26 2.21 -0.54 17.48
C ARG A 26 0.86 -1.18 17.82
N ALA A 27 0.19 -1.75 16.82
CA ALA A 27 -1.13 -2.36 17.00
C ALA A 27 -1.13 -3.44 18.10
N VAL A 28 -0.11 -4.32 18.10
CA VAL A 28 0.01 -5.38 19.11
C VAL A 28 0.48 -4.90 20.48
N HIS A 29 1.11 -3.72 20.57
CA HIS A 29 1.57 -3.15 21.84
C HIS A 29 0.56 -2.21 22.50
N GLU A 30 -0.19 -1.45 21.71
CA GLU A 30 -0.93 -0.28 22.19
C GLU A 30 -2.43 -0.33 21.84
N GLU A 31 -2.82 -1.04 20.77
CA GLU A 31 -4.17 -0.96 20.21
C GLU A 31 -5.04 -2.18 20.55
N GLY A 32 -4.54 -3.07 21.41
CA GLY A 32 -5.27 -4.24 21.92
C GLY A 32 -5.29 -5.45 21.00
N PHE A 33 -4.57 -5.43 19.88
CA PHE A 33 -4.43 -6.64 19.05
C PHE A 33 -3.57 -7.67 19.76
N GLY A 34 -3.98 -8.94 19.71
CA GLY A 34 -3.21 -10.06 20.25
C GLY A 34 -2.40 -10.77 19.18
N LEU A 35 -1.36 -11.47 19.63
CA LEU A 35 -0.52 -12.34 18.81
C LEU A 35 -0.12 -13.57 19.62
N THR A 36 -0.34 -14.76 19.07
CA THR A 36 0.17 -16.03 19.58
C THR A 36 0.86 -16.81 18.45
N LEU A 37 1.61 -17.86 18.80
CA LEU A 37 2.10 -18.86 17.86
C LEU A 37 1.33 -20.16 18.09
N ASP A 38 0.92 -20.85 17.03
CA ASP A 38 0.36 -22.20 17.15
C ASP A 38 1.44 -23.28 17.26
N ALA A 39 1.01 -24.55 17.29
CA ALA A 39 1.90 -25.69 17.48
C ALA A 39 2.96 -25.82 16.38
N GLU A 40 2.67 -25.29 15.18
CA GLU A 40 3.53 -25.24 14.01
C GLU A 40 4.37 -23.95 13.95
N GLY A 41 4.28 -23.10 14.97
CA GLY A 41 5.00 -21.83 15.04
C GLY A 41 4.43 -20.76 14.10
N GLN A 42 3.20 -20.91 13.61
CA GLN A 42 2.55 -19.91 12.76
C GLN A 42 1.88 -18.83 13.62
N PRO A 43 2.03 -17.54 13.26
CA PRO A 43 1.41 -16.46 13.99
C PRO A 43 -0.12 -16.44 13.83
N ARG A 44 -0.83 -16.33 14.94
CA ARG A 44 -2.28 -16.08 15.00
C ARG A 44 -2.54 -14.74 15.65
N PHE A 45 -3.27 -13.88 14.94
CA PHE A 45 -3.62 -12.56 15.42
C PHE A 45 -5.06 -12.55 15.93
N THR A 46 -5.32 -11.75 16.96
CA THR A 46 -6.67 -11.46 17.43
C THR A 46 -6.94 -9.97 17.37
N GLN A 47 -8.17 -9.61 17.05
CA GLN A 47 -8.69 -8.26 17.11
C GLN A 47 -8.80 -7.77 18.57
N PRO A 48 -8.94 -6.45 18.81
CA PRO A 48 -9.09 -5.90 20.16
C PRO A 48 -10.31 -6.43 20.94
N ASN A 49 -11.31 -6.97 20.25
CA ASN A 49 -12.48 -7.62 20.85
C ASN A 49 -12.23 -9.12 21.18
N GLY A 50 -11.00 -9.61 21.02
CA GLY A 50 -10.60 -11.00 21.26
C GLY A 50 -10.94 -11.98 20.13
N GLN A 51 -11.64 -11.55 19.08
CA GLN A 51 -11.95 -12.42 17.94
C GLN A 51 -10.70 -12.70 17.11
N PRO A 52 -10.55 -13.90 16.53
CA PRO A 52 -9.49 -14.18 15.57
C PRO A 52 -9.52 -13.15 14.43
N LEU A 53 -8.36 -12.59 14.11
CA LEU A 53 -8.20 -11.83 12.87
C LEU A 53 -8.16 -12.85 11.74
N GLU A 54 -9.23 -12.89 10.93
CA GLU A 54 -9.28 -13.79 9.79
C GLU A 54 -8.11 -13.50 8.84
N MET A 55 -7.49 -14.57 8.36
CA MET A 55 -6.57 -14.48 7.23
C MET A 55 -7.33 -13.83 6.08
N ALA A 56 -6.64 -12.96 5.33
CA ALA A 56 -7.25 -12.27 4.20
C ALA A 56 -8.04 -13.27 3.34
N PRO A 57 -9.28 -12.90 2.93
CA PRO A 57 -10.09 -13.79 2.13
C PRO A 57 -9.29 -14.26 0.92
N ALA A 58 -9.47 -15.53 0.54
CA ALA A 58 -8.86 -16.04 -0.67
C ALA A 58 -9.17 -15.06 -1.82
N PRO A 59 -8.18 -14.70 -2.65
CA PRO A 59 -8.46 -13.87 -3.80
C PRO A 59 -9.57 -14.54 -4.63
N PRO A 60 -10.49 -13.77 -5.20
CA PRO A 60 -11.57 -14.34 -5.99
C PRO A 60 -10.96 -15.21 -7.09
N SER A 61 -11.55 -16.40 -7.31
CA SER A 61 -11.21 -17.20 -8.48
C SER A 61 -11.82 -16.53 -9.70
N TRP A 62 -11.00 -16.08 -10.62
CA TRP A 62 -11.48 -15.55 -11.89
C TRP A 62 -11.58 -16.69 -12.90
N SER A 63 -12.75 -16.88 -13.51
CA SER A 63 -12.91 -17.74 -14.68
C SER A 63 -12.78 -16.90 -15.96
N GLY A 64 -12.13 -17.46 -16.99
CA GLY A 64 -11.92 -16.77 -18.26
C GLY A 64 -10.79 -15.73 -18.23
N ALA A 65 -10.97 -14.62 -18.94
CA ALA A 65 -9.99 -13.53 -19.05
C ALA A 65 -10.38 -12.36 -18.12
N PRO A 66 -9.93 -12.35 -16.85
CA PRO A 66 -10.34 -11.35 -15.85
C PRO A 66 -10.07 -9.91 -16.23
N LEU A 67 -9.01 -9.70 -17.00
CA LEU A 67 -8.57 -8.40 -17.47
C LEU A 67 -9.23 -8.00 -18.79
N ALA A 68 -10.06 -8.84 -19.42
CA ALA A 68 -10.66 -8.53 -20.71
C ALA A 68 -11.36 -7.15 -20.80
N PRO A 69 -12.09 -6.67 -19.77
CA PRO A 69 -12.63 -5.31 -19.80
C PRO A 69 -11.54 -4.24 -19.80
N THR A 70 -10.47 -4.45 -19.03
CA THR A 70 -9.30 -3.57 -18.99
C THR A 70 -8.54 -3.61 -20.31
N ASP A 71 -8.29 -4.80 -20.86
CA ASP A 71 -7.61 -5.01 -22.14
C ASP A 71 -8.39 -4.36 -23.28
N ALA A 72 -9.73 -4.49 -23.30
CA ALA A 72 -10.59 -3.83 -24.28
C ALA A 72 -10.52 -2.30 -24.16
N LYS A 73 -10.48 -1.77 -22.94
CA LYS A 73 -10.35 -0.33 -22.72
C LYS A 73 -8.99 0.20 -23.17
N LEU A 74 -7.92 -0.51 -22.84
CA LEU A 74 -6.56 -0.18 -23.30
C LEU A 74 -6.47 -0.22 -24.82
N ALA A 75 -7.08 -1.22 -25.47
CA ALA A 75 -7.13 -1.30 -26.93
C ALA A 75 -7.94 -0.17 -27.58
N GLU A 76 -9.09 0.20 -27.00
CA GLU A 76 -9.90 1.35 -27.45
C GLU A 76 -9.10 2.66 -27.34
N ASP A 77 -8.36 2.84 -26.25
CA ASP A 77 -7.55 4.03 -25.99
C ASP A 77 -6.20 4.01 -26.76
N GLY A 78 -5.92 2.94 -27.53
CA GLY A 78 -4.67 2.78 -28.26
C GLY A 78 -3.44 2.60 -27.37
N ILE A 79 -3.64 2.21 -26.10
CA ILE A 79 -2.60 2.02 -25.10
C ILE A 79 -2.08 0.59 -25.18
N ALA A 80 -0.87 0.42 -25.72
CA ALA A 80 -0.16 -0.85 -25.70
C ALA A 80 0.66 -0.99 -24.41
N ILE A 81 0.29 -1.95 -23.56
CA ILE A 81 1.08 -2.33 -22.38
C ILE A 81 2.02 -3.49 -22.75
N ASP A 82 3.32 -3.29 -22.59
CA ASP A 82 4.37 -4.27 -22.82
C ASP A 82 5.37 -4.29 -21.64
N ALA A 83 6.41 -5.12 -21.76
CA ALA A 83 7.44 -5.25 -20.73
C ALA A 83 8.21 -3.94 -20.45
N ASN A 84 8.12 -2.95 -21.34
CA ASN A 84 8.78 -1.66 -21.25
C ASN A 84 7.83 -0.53 -20.82
N THR A 85 6.54 -0.79 -20.59
CA THR A 85 5.58 0.28 -20.22
C THR A 85 5.98 1.02 -18.95
N SER A 86 6.66 0.36 -18.01
CA SER A 86 7.20 1.00 -16.81
C SER A 86 8.59 1.63 -16.99
N ILE A 87 9.21 1.47 -18.16
CA ILE A 87 10.49 2.08 -18.49
C ILE A 87 10.20 3.52 -18.96
N PRO A 88 10.72 4.54 -18.26
CA PRO A 88 10.55 5.90 -18.70
C PRO A 88 11.32 6.12 -20.00
N ASN A 89 10.84 7.02 -20.85
CA ASN A 89 11.58 7.49 -22.03
C ASN A 89 12.79 8.38 -21.67
N TRP A 90 13.11 8.52 -20.38
CA TRP A 90 14.22 9.32 -19.87
C TRP A 90 15.55 8.58 -20.07
N GLY A 91 16.44 9.17 -20.86
CA GLY A 91 17.78 8.66 -21.17
C GLY A 91 18.89 9.24 -20.29
N GLY A 92 18.54 10.03 -19.28
CA GLY A 92 19.51 10.73 -18.40
C GLY A 92 19.67 12.22 -18.71
N GLU A 93 18.86 12.79 -19.60
CA GLU A 93 18.83 14.22 -19.90
C GLU A 93 18.41 15.05 -18.68
N ARG A 94 18.73 16.34 -18.72
CA ARG A 94 18.37 17.27 -17.64
C ARG A 94 16.86 17.45 -17.57
N LEU A 95 16.30 17.37 -16.36
CA LEU A 95 14.88 17.59 -16.09
C LEU A 95 14.42 18.96 -16.62
N ASP A 96 13.35 18.97 -17.42
CA ASP A 96 12.67 20.18 -17.86
C ASP A 96 11.81 20.72 -16.70
N LEU A 97 12.43 21.54 -15.85
CA LEU A 97 11.77 22.14 -14.69
C LEU A 97 10.54 22.99 -15.08
N PRO A 98 10.58 23.87 -16.11
CA PRO A 98 9.39 24.58 -16.59
C PRO A 98 8.23 23.66 -16.97
N TYR A 99 8.47 22.59 -17.74
CA TYR A 99 7.43 21.66 -18.14
C TYR A 99 6.81 20.93 -16.93
N VAL A 100 7.64 20.42 -16.02
CA VAL A 100 7.20 19.75 -14.80
C VAL A 100 6.32 20.67 -13.96
N ILE A 101 6.73 21.92 -13.77
CA ILE A 101 5.92 22.92 -13.05
C ILE A 101 4.58 23.12 -13.78
N GLY A 102 4.58 23.23 -15.12
CA GLY A 102 3.36 23.43 -15.90
C GLY A 102 2.35 22.27 -15.82
N VAL A 103 2.80 21.01 -15.78
CA VAL A 103 1.91 19.84 -15.75
C VAL A 103 1.57 19.33 -14.35
N ALA A 104 2.47 19.50 -13.39
CA ALA A 104 2.26 19.07 -12.00
C ALA A 104 1.56 20.15 -11.16
N TRP A 105 1.64 21.42 -11.57
CA TRP A 105 0.88 22.49 -10.93
C TRP A 105 -0.55 22.51 -11.47
N ARG A 106 -1.50 22.13 -10.62
CA ARG A 106 -2.90 22.53 -10.78
C ARG A 106 -3.10 23.83 -10.00
N PRO A 107 -3.38 24.97 -10.66
CA PRO A 107 -3.94 26.10 -9.95
C PRO A 107 -5.23 25.60 -9.29
N GLY A 108 -5.41 25.84 -7.99
CA GLY A 108 -6.70 25.55 -7.38
C GLY A 108 -7.77 26.36 -8.11
N ASP A 109 -8.89 25.72 -8.47
CA ASP A 109 -10.07 26.42 -8.95
C ASP A 109 -10.49 27.41 -7.86
N ASN A 110 -10.09 28.67 -8.02
CA ASN A 110 -10.47 29.75 -7.13
C ASN A 110 -11.51 30.61 -7.88
N PRO A 111 -12.82 30.40 -7.65
CA PRO A 111 -13.88 31.12 -8.34
C PRO A 111 -14.04 32.53 -7.75
N GLY A 112 -13.01 33.38 -7.87
CA GLY A 112 -13.00 34.68 -7.19
C GLY A 112 -11.94 35.69 -7.60
N ALA A 113 -11.27 35.55 -8.75
CA ALA A 113 -10.39 36.60 -9.25
C ALA A 113 -11.09 37.33 -10.41
N GLU A 114 -12.05 38.19 -10.03
CA GLU A 114 -12.64 39.18 -10.92
C GLU A 114 -11.55 40.17 -11.35
N GLU A 115 -11.53 40.40 -12.65
CA GLU A 115 -10.62 41.25 -13.42
C GLU A 115 -10.71 42.71 -12.93
N THR A 116 -9.70 43.18 -12.18
CA THR A 116 -9.50 44.62 -12.00
C THR A 116 -8.63 45.15 -13.13
N ALA A 117 -9.29 45.51 -14.21
CA ALA A 117 -8.74 46.37 -15.25
C ALA A 117 -8.49 47.80 -14.71
N GLY A 118 -7.33 48.35 -15.04
CA GLY A 118 -7.12 49.80 -15.18
C GLY A 118 -5.70 50.28 -14.85
N PRO A 119 -5.29 51.47 -15.35
CA PRO A 119 -5.88 52.30 -16.41
C PRO A 119 -5.25 52.08 -17.80
#